data_AF-A0A2R7UFB0-F1
#
_entry.id   AF-A0A2R7UFB0-F1
#
_cell.length_a   1.000
_cell.length_b   1.000
_cell.length_c   1.000
_cell.angle_alpha   90.00
_cell.angle_beta   90.00
_cell.angle_gamma   90.00
#
_symmetry.space_group_name_H-M   'P 1'
#
loop_
_entity.id
_entity.type
_entity.pdbx_description
1 polymer ?
#
loop_
_entity_poly.entity_id
_entity_poly.type
_entity_poly.pdbx_seq_one_letter_code
_entity_poly.pdbx_strand_id
1 'polypeptide(L)' 'MASINIRVDDELKARAYKELERLGVTPSDLMRQALQYVAERGKLPFRPVLLSEDDEALIATVKERLASPQRVRVQLDDL' A
#
# COMPACT_ATOMS: atom_id res chain seq x y z
N MET A 1 -6.90 26.19 11.48
CA MET A 1 -6.33 25.35 10.39
C MET A 1 -4.88 25.05 10.74
N ALA A 2 -4.45 23.80 10.63
CA ALA A 2 -3.04 23.43 10.78
C ALA A 2 -2.35 23.49 9.41
N SER A 3 -1.03 23.73 9.40
CA SER A 3 -0.20 23.71 8.20
C SER A 3 0.74 22.51 8.23
N ILE A 4 1.00 21.91 7.06
CA ILE A 4 1.90 20.77 6.88
C ILE A 4 2.95 21.17 5.87
N ASN A 5 4.23 21.07 6.25
CA ASN A 5 5.36 21.27 5.34
C ASN A 5 5.95 19.90 4.99
N ILE A 6 6.06 19.61 3.70
CA ILE A 6 6.55 18.33 3.19
C ILE A 6 7.76 18.59 2.29
N ARG A 7 8.84 17.85 2.54
CA ARG A 7 10.02 17.84 1.65
C ARG A 7 9.83 16.77 0.60
N VAL A 8 9.97 17.16 -0.65
CA VAL A 8 9.88 16.29 -1.83
C VAL A 8 10.98 16.66 -2.79
N ASP A 9 11.39 15.71 -3.63
CA ASP A 9 12.27 15.99 -4.75
C ASP A 9 11.61 16.96 -5.75
N ASP A 10 12.41 17.86 -6.33
CA ASP A 10 11.92 18.93 -7.20
C ASP A 10 11.37 18.40 -8.52
N GLU A 11 11.99 17.36 -9.10
CA GLU A 11 11.49 16.73 -10.33
C GLU A 11 10.17 16.01 -10.06
N LEU A 12 10.10 15.28 -8.94
CA LEU A 12 8.87 14.62 -8.50
C LEU A 12 7.74 15.63 -8.32
N LYS A 13 8.01 16.75 -7.65
CA LYS A 13 7.04 17.83 -7.45
C LYS A 13 6.51 18.36 -8.79
N ALA A 14 7.41 18.68 -9.72
CA ALA A 14 7.03 19.23 -11.02
C ALA A 14 6.13 18.25 -11.81
N ARG A 15 6.50 16.97 -11.89
CA ARG A 15 5.72 15.94 -12.59
C ARG A 15 4.36 15.71 -11.94
N ALA A 16 4.33 15.61 -10.61
CA ALA A 16 3.09 15.39 -9.87
C ALA A 16 2.11 16.57 -10.04
N TYR A 17 2.60 17.81 -10.01
CA TYR A 17 1.75 19.00 -10.14
C TYR A 17 1.10 19.08 -11.52
N LYS A 18 1.85 18.74 -12.58
CA LYS A 18 1.32 18.68 -13.94
C LYS A 18 0.18 17.66 -14.09
N GLU A 19 0.34 16.47 -13.53
CA GLU A 19 -0.72 15.45 -13.57
C GLU A 19 -1.93 15.84 -12.71
N LEU A 20 -1.69 16.43 -11.55
CA LEU A 20 -2.75 16.93 -10.68
C LEU A 20 -3.59 18.02 -11.35
N GLU A 21 -2.95 18.95 -12.06
CA GLU A 21 -3.63 19.96 -12.87
C GLU A 21 -4.48 19.33 -13.97
N ARG A 22 -3.96 18.31 -14.67
CA ARG A 22 -4.71 17.56 -15.68
C ARG A 22 -5.95 16.85 -15.10
N LEU A 23 -5.87 16.40 -13.85
CA LEU A 23 -6.98 15.79 -13.13
C LEU A 23 -7.93 16.81 -12.48
N GLY A 24 -7.61 18.11 -12.52
CA GLY A 24 -8.39 19.17 -11.88
C GLY A 24 -8.35 19.13 -10.35
N VAL A 25 -7.32 18.54 -9.75
CA VAL A 25 -7.18 18.37 -8.30
C VAL A 25 -6.01 19.20 -7.80
N THR A 26 -6.20 19.97 -6.73
CA THR A 26 -5.07 20.71 -6.13
C THR A 26 -4.21 19.78 -5.23
N PRO A 27 -2.91 20.06 -5.05
CA PRO A 27 -2.08 19.31 -4.12
C PRO A 27 -2.64 19.31 -2.69
N SER A 28 -3.24 20.41 -2.27
CA SER A 28 -3.90 20.53 -0.96
C SER A 28 -5.10 19.61 -0.83
N ASP A 29 -5.89 19.45 -1.90
CA ASP A 29 -7.05 18.55 -1.91
C ASP A 29 -6.61 17.09 -1.88
N LEU A 30 -5.58 16.73 -2.66
CA LEU A 30 -4.98 15.40 -2.61
C LEU A 30 -4.53 15.06 -1.19
N MET A 31 -3.77 15.95 -0.55
CA MET A 31 -3.26 15.72 0.80
C MET A 31 -4.38 15.60 1.83
N ARG A 32 -5.42 16.44 1.72
CA ARG A 32 -6.58 16.38 2.62
C ARG A 32 -7.33 15.06 2.49
N GLN A 33 -7.59 14.62 1.26
CA GLN A 33 -8.28 13.36 1.00
C GLN A 33 -7.47 12.16 1.49
N ALA A 34 -6.16 12.16 1.26
CA ALA A 34 -5.27 11.10 1.74
C ALA A 34 -5.28 11.00 3.28
N LEU A 35 -5.16 12.13 3.98
CA LEU A 35 -5.21 12.17 5.44
C LEU A 35 -6.57 11.74 5.98
N GLN A 36 -7.66 12.17 5.34
CA GLN A 36 -9.01 11.75 5.71
C GLN A 36 -9.20 10.25 5.53
N TYR A 37 -8.73 9.67 4.41
CA TYR A 37 -8.80 8.24 4.18
C TYR A 37 -8.07 7.46 5.28
N VAL A 38 -6.87 7.90 5.67
CA VAL A 38 -6.12 7.26 6.76
C VAL A 38 -6.87 7.39 8.10
N ALA A 39 -7.43 8.57 8.39
CA ALA A 39 -8.18 8.81 9.62
C ALA A 39 -9.46 7.96 9.72
N GLU A 40 -10.17 7.75 8.61
CA GLU A 40 -11.43 7.00 8.59
C GLU A 40 -11.24 5.49 8.44
N ARG A 41 -10.25 5.04 7.67
CA ARG A 41 -10.07 3.63 7.28
C ARG A 41 -8.93 2.94 8.04
N GLY A 42 -8.06 3.68 8.71
CA GLY A 42 -6.90 3.14 9.43
C GLY A 42 -5.85 2.47 8.53
N LYS A 43 -5.86 2.74 7.23
CA LYS A 43 -4.93 2.16 6.25
C LYS A 43 -4.56 3.17 5.17
N LEU A 44 -3.43 2.95 4.49
CA LEU A 44 -2.99 3.81 3.40
C LEU A 44 -3.89 3.67 2.15
N PRO A 45 -4.13 4.76 1.39
CA PRO A 45 -4.94 4.72 0.17
C PRO A 45 -4.21 4.02 -1.00
N PHE A 46 -2.91 3.78 -0.86
CA PHE A 46 -2.08 2.99 -1.76
C PHE A 46 -1.55 1.78 -0.98
N ARG A 47 -1.43 0.63 -1.66
CA ARG A 47 -0.67 -0.49 -1.09
C ARG A 47 0.78 -0.03 -0.98
N PRO A 48 1.40 -0.09 0.21
CA PRO A 48 2.85 -0.06 0.24
C PRO A 48 3.30 -1.25 -0.62
N VAL A 49 4.16 -1.01 -1.60
CA VAL A 49 4.77 -2.06 -2.45
C VAL A 49 5.79 -2.83 -1.60
N LEU A 50 5.31 -3.41 -0.49
CA LEU A 50 6.02 -4.32 0.38
C LEU A 50 5.53 -5.76 0.15
N LEU A 51 4.38 -5.94 -0.51
CA LEU A 51 4.03 -7.19 -1.16
C LEU A 51 4.33 -7.06 -2.64
N SER A 52 5.32 -7.80 -3.10
CA SER A 52 5.45 -8.12 -4.52
C SER A 52 4.22 -8.93 -4.98
N GLU A 53 3.97 -9.00 -6.29
CA GLU A 53 2.95 -9.91 -6.84
C GLU A 53 3.18 -11.36 -6.37
N ASP A 54 4.45 -11.73 -6.16
CA ASP A 54 4.86 -13.02 -5.63
C ASP A 54 4.35 -13.27 -4.20
N ASP A 55 4.33 -12.23 -3.36
CA ASP A 55 3.80 -12.31 -1.99
C ASP A 55 2.27 -12.48 -1.99
N GLU A 56 1.57 -11.84 -2.93
CA GLU A 56 0.12 -12.02 -3.09
C GLU A 56 -0.22 -13.46 -3.55
N ALA A 57 0.56 -14.01 -4.49
CA ALA A 57 0.43 -15.39 -4.94
C ALA A 57 0.72 -16.39 -3.81
N LEU A 58 1.73 -16.11 -2.98
CA LEU A 58 2.09 -16.94 -1.84
C LEU A 58 0.97 -16.96 -0.78
N ILE A 59 0.39 -15.79 -0.46
CA ILE A 59 -0.72 -15.69 0.49
C ILE A 59 -1.97 -16.41 -0.03
N ALA A 60 -2.27 -16.32 -1.33
CA ALA A 60 -3.38 -17.05 -1.93
C ALA A 60 -3.20 -18.58 -1.77
N THR A 61 -1.99 -19.06 -2.06
CA THR A 61 -1.62 -20.48 -1.91
C THR A 61 -1.74 -20.95 -0.45
N VAL A 62 -1.29 -20.14 0.51
CA VAL A 62 -1.40 -20.46 1.94
C VAL A 62 -2.85 -20.54 2.38
N LYS A 63 -3.71 -19.60 1.94
CA LYS A 63 -5.15 -19.61 2.28
C LYS A 63 -5.85 -20.85 1.75
N GLU A 64 -5.56 -21.26 0.52
CA GLU A 64 -6.10 -22.49 -0.08
C GLU A 64 -5.71 -23.73 0.73
N ARG A 65 -4.43 -23.87 1.06
CA ARG A 65 -3.92 -25.02 1.83
C ARG A 65 -4.44 -25.05 3.27
N LEU A 66 -4.67 -23.89 3.89
CA LEU A 66 -5.27 -23.81 5.23
C LEU A 66 -6.76 -24.15 5.24
N ALA A 67 -7.47 -24.01 4.11
CA ALA A 67 -8.87 -24.43 4.00
C ALA A 67 -9.05 -25.96 4.03
N SER A 68 -8.02 -26.71 3.65
CA SER A 68 -7.98 -28.18 3.75
C SER A 68 -6.58 -28.66 4.16
N PRO A 69 -6.24 -28.56 5.45
CA PRO A 69 -4.88 -28.80 5.92
C PRO A 69 -4.48 -30.28 5.80
N GLN A 70 -3.43 -30.56 5.04
CA GLN A 70 -2.77 -31.87 5.02
C GLN A 70 -1.53 -31.82 5.92
N ARG A 71 -1.73 -31.97 7.23
CA ARG A 71 -0.64 -31.91 8.22
C ARG A 71 0.08 -33.25 8.27
N VAL A 72 1.39 -33.23 8.04
CA VAL A 72 2.28 -34.38 8.24
C VAL A 72 3.22 -34.04 9.39
N ARG A 73 3.30 -34.93 10.39
CA ARG A 73 4.27 -34.80 11.48
C ARG A 73 5.61 -35.33 10.98
N VAL A 74 6.64 -34.49 10.99
CA VAL A 74 8.00 -34.84 10.55
C VAL A 74 8.99 -34.50 11.67
N GLN A 75 10.04 -35.29 11.82
CA GLN A 75 11.18 -34.96 12.68
C GLN A 75 12.24 -34.22 11.85
N LEU A 76 13.16 -33.52 12.51
CA LEU A 76 14.24 -32.81 11.81
C LEU A 76 15.16 -33.74 11.00
N ASP A 77 15.28 -35.00 11.43
CA ASP A 77 16.05 -36.03 10.72
C ASP A 77 15.34 -36.55 9.45
N ASP A 78 14.05 -36.22 9.27
CA ASP A 78 13.22 -36.65 8.12
C ASP A 78 13.05 -35.55 7.05
N LEU A 79 13.65 -34.37 7.25
CA LEU A 79 13.60 -33.19 6.35
C LEU A 79 14.75 -33.19 5.35
#